data_AF-A0A7V0NHY7-F1
#
_entry.id   AF-A0A7V0NHY7-F1
#
_cell.length_a   1.000
_cell.length_b   1.000
_cell.length_c   1.000
_cell.angle_alpha   90.00
_cell.angle_beta   90.00
_cell.angle_gamma   90.00
#
_symmetry.space_group_name_H-M   'P 1'
#
loop_
_entity.id
_entity.type
_entity.pdbx_description
1 polymer ?
#
loop_
_entity_poly.entity_id
_entity_poly.type
_entity_poly.pdbx_seq_one_letter_code
_entity_poly.pdbx_strand_id
1 'polypeptide(L)'
;MEVVVVFDSRNKYPAEKTPKSSPKVRVIYASENRNADEMIDIMVQRAKNPREIVVVSSDRQVLKNANYSGARTMTAEEFWDLILPAEISDDDADEKPEILTDEEMADWKKYFGID
;
A
#
# COMPACT_ATOMS: atom_id res chain seq x y z
N MET A 1 5.68 1.39 17.26
CA MET A 1 4.84 0.55 16.38
C MET A 1 5.73 0.06 15.26
N GLU A 2 5.74 -1.24 15.02
CA GLU A 2 6.48 -1.84 13.91
C GLU A 2 5.47 -2.27 12.83
N VAL A 3 5.71 -1.89 11.58
CA VAL A 3 4.93 -2.36 10.44
C VAL A 3 5.80 -3.29 9.62
N VAL A 4 5.31 -4.49 9.35
CA VAL A 4 5.98 -5.46 8.48
C VAL A 4 5.10 -5.73 7.27
N VAL A 5 5.65 -5.52 6.08
CA VAL A 5 4.99 -5.84 4.80
C VAL A 5 5.66 -7.09 4.24
N VAL A 6 4.86 -8.10 3.95
CA VAL A 6 5.32 -9.36 3.37
C VAL A 6 4.90 -9.41 1.91
N PHE A 7 5.87 -9.51 1.01
CA PHE A 7 5.63 -9.73 -0.41
C PHE A 7 5.94 -11.17 -0.79
N ASP A 8 5.24 -11.67 -1.82
CA ASP A 8 5.68 -12.85 -2.56
C ASP A 8 7.06 -12.63 -3.20
N SER A 9 7.70 -13.74 -3.58
CA SER A 9 9.05 -13.83 -4.15
C SER A 9 9.54 -12.60 -4.93
N ARG A 10 10.78 -12.21 -4.64
CA ARG A 10 11.48 -11.04 -5.19
C ARG A 10 11.62 -11.04 -6.72
N ASN A 11 11.53 -12.21 -7.36
CA ASN A 11 11.71 -12.36 -8.81
C ASN A 11 10.58 -11.74 -9.65
N LYS A 12 9.51 -11.24 -9.01
CA LYS A 12 8.41 -10.54 -9.71
C LYS A 12 8.73 -9.09 -10.09
N TYR A 13 9.81 -8.49 -9.58
CA TYR A 13 10.13 -7.07 -9.81
C TYR A 13 11.60 -6.84 -10.22
N PRO A 14 11.88 -5.90 -11.14
CA PRO A 14 13.25 -5.41 -11.38
C PRO A 14 13.88 -4.92 -10.07
N ALA A 15 15.20 -5.09 -9.91
CA ALA A 15 15.91 -4.74 -8.68
C ALA A 15 15.70 -3.28 -8.24
N GLU A 16 15.54 -2.37 -9.20
CA GLU A 16 15.29 -0.94 -8.98
C GLU A 16 13.87 -0.66 -8.47
N LYS A 17 12.89 -1.49 -8.84
CA LYS A 17 11.49 -1.36 -8.44
C LYS A 17 11.11 -2.23 -7.25
N THR A 18 12.08 -2.91 -6.64
CA THR A 18 11.85 -3.77 -5.48
C THR A 18 11.63 -2.91 -4.23
N PRO A 19 10.45 -2.97 -3.57
CA PRO A 19 10.23 -2.28 -2.29
C PRO A 19 11.36 -2.55 -1.28
N LYS A 20 11.88 -1.47 -0.67
CA LYS A 20 12.94 -1.53 0.34
C LYS A 20 12.39 -1.16 1.71
N SER A 21 12.97 -1.75 2.75
CA SER A 21 12.68 -1.36 4.13
C SER A 21 13.02 0.10 4.39
N SER A 22 12.24 0.73 5.27
CA SER A 22 12.50 2.05 5.85
C SER A 22 12.59 1.92 7.38
N PRO A 23 13.00 2.98 8.13
CA PRO A 23 13.04 2.91 9.59
C PRO A 23 11.71 2.56 10.27
N LYS A 24 10.58 2.86 9.61
CA LYS A 24 9.23 2.63 10.15
C LYS A 24 8.54 1.38 9.58
N VAL A 25 8.96 0.93 8.39
CA VAL A 25 8.33 -0.18 7.66
C VAL A 25 9.40 -1.20 7.27
N ARG A 26 9.31 -2.42 7.78
CA ARG A 26 10.17 -3.52 7.38
C ARG A 26 9.53 -4.28 6.23
N VAL A 27 10.28 -4.48 5.15
CA VAL A 27 9.84 -5.29 4.01
C VAL A 27 10.49 -6.67 4.08
N ILE A 28 9.69 -7.72 3.98
CA ILE A 28 10.12 -9.12 3.91
C ILE A 28 9.61 -9.72 2.60
N TYR A 29 10.46 -10.47 1.91
CA TYR A 29 10.07 -11.28 0.76
C TYR A 29 10.03 -12.74 1.18
N ALA A 30 8.96 -13.44 0.81
CA ALA A 30 8.90 -14.89 0.95
C ALA A 30 10.01 -15.56 0.11
N SER A 31 10.54 -16.68 0.61
CA SER A 31 11.54 -17.47 -0.13
C SER A 31 10.90 -18.17 -1.34
N GLU A 32 11.70 -18.68 -2.27
CA GLU A 32 11.18 -19.31 -3.50
C GLU A 32 10.21 -20.48 -3.24
N ASN A 33 10.31 -21.14 -2.08
CA ASN A 33 9.50 -22.29 -1.71
C ASN A 33 8.29 -21.92 -0.82
N ARG A 34 8.02 -20.62 -0.60
CA ARG A 34 6.91 -20.15 0.23
C ARG A 34 6.26 -18.91 -0.36
N ASN A 35 4.99 -18.69 -0.04
CA ASN A 35 4.29 -17.45 -0.38
C ASN A 35 4.20 -16.52 0.84
N ALA A 36 3.67 -15.32 0.61
CA ALA A 36 3.45 -14.34 1.67
C ALA A 36 2.54 -14.89 2.78
N ASP A 37 1.47 -15.59 2.41
CA ASP A 37 0.47 -16.15 3.33
C ASP A 37 1.10 -17.11 4.34
N GLU A 38 1.89 -18.07 3.88
CA GLU A 38 2.61 -19.01 4.72
C GLU A 38 3.59 -18.30 5.67
N MET A 39 4.26 -17.26 5.17
CA MET A 39 5.19 -16.48 5.98
C MET A 39 4.46 -15.71 7.08
N ILE A 40 3.31 -15.09 6.77
CA ILE A 40 2.46 -14.42 7.74
C ILE A 40 1.99 -15.41 8.81
N ASP A 41 1.48 -16.58 8.41
CA ASP A 41 1.03 -17.62 9.33
C ASP A 41 2.15 -18.06 10.29
N ILE A 42 3.37 -18.29 9.77
CA ILE A 42 4.53 -18.64 10.59
C ILE A 42 4.89 -17.53 11.57
N MET A 43 4.87 -16.27 11.11
CA MET A 43 5.19 -15.13 11.96
C MET A 43 4.20 -15.01 13.12
N VAL A 44 2.90 -15.19 12.85
CA VAL A 44 1.86 -15.14 13.88
C VAL A 44 1.98 -16.33 14.83
N GLN A 45 2.11 -17.55 14.33
CA GLN A 45 2.20 -18.76 15.16
C GLN A 45 3.42 -18.79 16.07
N ARG A 46 4.53 -18.18 15.64
CA ARG A 46 5.77 -18.10 16.44
C ARG A 46 5.81 -16.90 17.37
N ALA A 47 4.86 -15.99 17.29
CA ALA A 47 4.80 -14.83 18.16
C ALA A 47 4.53 -15.25 19.61
N LYS A 48 5.23 -14.63 20.56
CA LYS A 48 4.97 -14.86 21.99
C LYS A 48 3.57 -14.40 22.41
N ASN A 49 3.11 -13.28 21.83
CA ASN A 49 1.80 -12.68 22.11
C ASN A 49 1.07 -12.40 20.78
N PRO A 50 0.45 -13.41 20.13
CA PRO A 50 -0.25 -13.20 18.85
C PRO A 50 -1.34 -12.11 18.91
N ARG A 51 -1.98 -11.94 20.08
CA ARG A 51 -3.04 -10.92 20.32
C ARG A 51 -2.58 -9.46 20.20
N GLU A 52 -1.26 -9.22 20.20
CA GLU A 52 -0.65 -7.91 19.97
C GLU A 52 -0.37 -7.64 18.48
N ILE A 53 -0.57 -8.64 17.62
CA ILE A 53 -0.39 -8.55 16.18
C ILE A 53 -1.75 -8.28 15.53
N VAL A 54 -1.76 -7.34 14.57
CA VAL A 54 -2.86 -7.11 13.64
C VAL A 54 -2.41 -7.57 12.26
N VAL A 55 -3.11 -8.55 11.69
CA VAL A 55 -2.89 -8.99 10.30
C VAL A 55 -3.87 -8.28 9.39
N VAL A 56 -3.33 -7.64 8.34
CA VAL A 56 -4.10 -6.97 7.29
C VAL A 56 -4.00 -7.78 6.01
N SER A 57 -5.11 -8.17 5.42
CA SER A 57 -5.16 -8.88 4.13
C SER A 57 -6.54 -8.77 3.48
N SER A 58 -6.60 -8.81 2.15
CA SER A 58 -7.85 -9.02 1.41
C SER A 58 -8.25 -10.50 1.33
N ASP A 59 -7.32 -11.43 1.59
CA ASP A 59 -7.61 -12.87 1.55
C ASP A 59 -8.22 -13.33 2.89
N ARG A 60 -9.47 -13.81 2.81
CA ARG A 60 -10.21 -14.30 3.98
C ARG A 60 -9.58 -15.53 4.62
N GLN A 61 -8.88 -16.37 3.88
CA GLN A 61 -8.22 -17.55 4.43
C GLN A 61 -7.03 -17.16 5.30
N VAL A 62 -6.22 -16.17 4.87
CA VAL A 62 -5.12 -15.61 5.66
C VAL A 62 -5.65 -15.01 6.96
N LEU A 63 -6.71 -14.19 6.87
CA LEU A 63 -7.34 -13.62 8.07
C LEU A 63 -7.85 -14.70 9.02
N LYS A 64 -8.53 -15.74 8.50
CA LYS A 64 -9.01 -16.84 9.34
C LYS A 64 -7.88 -17.57 10.05
N ASN A 65 -6.78 -17.89 9.37
CA ASN A 65 -5.64 -18.58 9.96
C ASN A 65 -4.95 -17.73 11.04
N ALA A 66 -4.76 -16.44 10.77
CA ALA A 66 -4.22 -15.49 11.73
C ALA A 66 -5.11 -15.36 12.97
N ASN A 67 -6.43 -15.25 12.78
CA ASN A 67 -7.39 -15.18 13.87
C ASN A 67 -7.42 -16.46 14.71
N TYR A 68 -7.38 -17.63 14.06
CA TYR A 68 -7.30 -18.93 14.74
C TYR A 68 -6.02 -19.07 15.58
N SER A 69 -4.93 -18.46 15.12
CA SER A 69 -3.66 -18.38 15.85
C SER A 69 -3.65 -17.31 16.96
N GLY A 70 -4.76 -16.61 17.16
CA GLY A 70 -4.96 -15.63 18.23
C GLY A 70 -4.59 -14.20 17.88
N ALA A 71 -4.25 -13.89 16.63
CA ALA A 71 -4.03 -12.52 16.19
C ALA A 71 -5.34 -11.75 15.97
N ARG A 72 -5.24 -10.42 16.02
CA ARG A 72 -6.30 -9.56 15.53
C ARG A 72 -6.19 -9.48 14.01
N THR A 73 -7.31 -9.21 13.37
CA THR A 73 -7.41 -9.19 11.91
C THR A 73 -8.16 -7.96 11.46
N MET A 74 -7.80 -7.47 10.28
CA MET A 74 -8.39 -6.31 9.63
C MET A 74 -8.36 -6.56 8.12
N THR A 75 -9.40 -6.18 7.40
CA THR A 75 -9.38 -6.29 5.94
C THR A 75 -8.51 -5.19 5.33
N ALA A 76 -8.08 -5.36 4.09
CA ALA A 76 -7.32 -4.31 3.40
C ALA A 76 -8.14 -3.03 3.21
N GLU A 77 -9.46 -3.16 3.01
CA GLU A 77 -10.41 -2.05 2.87
C GLU A 77 -10.57 -1.30 4.20
N GLU A 78 -10.77 -2.02 5.31
CA GLU A 78 -10.80 -1.41 6.65
C GLU A 78 -9.48 -0.68 6.96
N PHE A 79 -8.36 -1.29 6.60
CA PHE A 79 -7.05 -0.67 6.76
C PHE A 79 -6.91 0.59 5.89
N TRP A 80 -7.37 0.53 4.64
CA TRP A 80 -7.37 1.64 3.70
C TRP A 80 -8.15 2.84 4.25
N ASP A 81 -9.35 2.61 4.76
CA ASP A 81 -10.19 3.65 5.37
C ASP A 81 -9.55 4.28 6.62
N LEU A 82 -8.72 3.52 7.36
CA LEU A 82 -7.98 4.02 8.52
C LEU A 82 -6.75 4.85 8.16
N ILE A 83 -6.11 4.60 7.00
CA ILE A 83 -4.89 5.29 6.58
C ILE A 83 -5.14 6.39 5.56
N LEU A 84 -6.32 6.42 4.95
CA LEU A 84 -6.77 7.61 4.24
C LEU A 84 -6.68 8.79 5.21
N PRO A 85 -6.09 9.91 4.80
CA PRO A 85 -6.19 11.10 5.60
C PRO A 85 -7.69 11.36 5.84
N ALA A 86 -8.06 11.64 7.09
CA ALA A 86 -9.41 12.10 7.43
C ALA A 86 -9.81 13.38 6.66
N GLU A 87 -8.88 13.96 5.90
CA GLU A 87 -9.04 15.04 4.94
C GLU A 87 -8.19 14.72 3.70
N ILE A 88 -8.70 13.93 2.76
CA ILE A 88 -8.67 14.46 1.39
C ILE A 88 -9.87 15.40 1.37
N SER A 89 -9.69 16.60 1.93
CA SER A 89 -10.60 17.68 1.62
C SER A 89 -10.55 17.84 0.11
N ASP A 90 -11.71 17.93 -0.52
CA ASP A 90 -11.82 18.32 -1.93
C ASP A 90 -11.17 19.70 -2.22
N ASP A 91 -10.61 20.40 -1.22
CA ASP A 91 -9.85 21.64 -1.34
C ASP A 91 -8.56 21.52 -2.20
N ASP A 92 -8.01 20.31 -2.42
CA ASP A 92 -6.91 20.11 -3.39
C ASP A 92 -7.43 19.77 -4.82
N ALA A 93 -8.75 19.78 -5.04
CA ALA A 93 -9.35 19.72 -6.38
C ALA A 93 -9.43 21.10 -7.06
N ASP A 94 -9.09 22.19 -6.36
CA ASP A 94 -9.16 23.57 -6.83
C ASP A 94 -7.78 24.18 -7.07
N GLU A 95 -7.05 23.68 -8.08
CA GLU A 95 -6.30 24.56 -9.00
C GLU A 95 -6.29 23.92 -10.40
N LYS A 96 -7.46 23.56 -10.93
CA LYS A 96 -7.60 23.59 -12.39
C LYS A 96 -7.64 25.08 -12.75
N PRO A 97 -6.65 25.63 -13.48
CA PRO A 97 -6.68 27.06 -13.81
C PRO A 97 -8.02 27.37 -14.49
N GLU A 98 -8.78 28.29 -13.91
CA GLU A 98 -10.03 28.75 -14.48
C GLU A 98 -9.72 29.47 -15.79
N ILE A 99 -9.86 28.74 -16.89
CA ILE A 99 -9.96 29.24 -18.27
C ILE A 99 -8.72 30.04 -18.72
N LEU A 100 -7.93 29.46 -19.62
CA LEU A 100 -6.87 30.19 -20.33
C LEU A 100 -7.42 31.47 -20.93
N THR A 101 -6.77 32.60 -20.65
CA THR A 101 -7.10 33.87 -21.29
C THR A 101 -6.89 33.77 -22.80
N ASP A 102 -7.57 34.62 -23.59
CA ASP A 102 -7.40 34.63 -25.05
C ASP A 102 -5.95 34.87 -25.47
N GLU A 103 -5.18 35.60 -24.66
CA GLU A 103 -3.75 35.85 -24.85
C GLU A 103 -2.92 34.58 -24.64
N GLU A 104 -3.15 33.85 -23.55
CA GLU A 104 -2.46 32.57 -23.30
C GLU A 104 -2.83 31.54 -24.37
N MET A 105 -4.09 31.48 -24.79
CA MET A 105 -4.54 30.62 -25.88
C MET A 105 -3.84 30.92 -27.21
N ALA A 106 -3.62 32.21 -27.52
CA ALA A 106 -2.89 32.63 -28.72
C ALA A 106 -1.41 32.23 -28.66
N ASP A 107 -0.79 32.34 -27.49
CA ASP A 107 0.60 31.90 -27.28
C ASP A 107 0.75 30.39 -27.45
N TRP A 108 -0.20 29.60 -26.91
CA TRP A 108 -0.22 28.15 -27.09
C TRP A 108 -0.44 27.75 -28.56
N LYS A 109 -1.38 28.40 -29.27
CA LYS A 109 -1.60 28.16 -30.69
C LYS A 109 -0.36 28.41 -31.53
N LYS A 110 0.33 29.52 -31.26
CA LYS A 110 1.60 29.86 -31.91
C LYS A 110 2.70 28.87 -31.57
N TYR A 111 2.81 28.45 -30.31
CA TYR A 111 3.82 27.49 -29.87
C TYR A 111 3.63 26.12 -30.54
N PHE A 112 2.38 25.66 -30.69
CA PHE A 112 2.06 24.38 -31.32
C PHE A 112 1.85 24.44 -32.83
N GLY A 113 1.93 25.62 -33.45
CA GLY A 113 1.75 25.81 -34.89
C GLY A 113 0.33 25.50 -35.38
N ILE A 114 -0.66 25.70 -34.50
CA ILE A 114 -2.08 25.50 -34.79
C ILE A 114 -2.69 26.90 -34.93
N ASP A 115 -2.64 27.48 -36.14
CA ASP A 115 -3.44 28.67 -36.47
C ASP A 115 -4.92 28.28 -36.67
#